data_AF-K0TFA4-F1
#
_entry.id   AF-K0TFA4-F1
#
_cell.length_a   1.000
_cell.length_b   1.000
_cell.length_c   1.000
_cell.angle_alpha   90.00
_cell.angle_beta   90.00
_cell.angle_gamma   90.00
#
_symmetry.space_group_name_H-M   'P 1'
#
loop_
_entity.id
_entity.type
_entity.pdbx_description
1 polymer ?
#
loop_
_entity_poly.entity_id
_entity_poly.type
_entity_poly.pdbx_seq_one_letter_code
_entity_poly.pdbx_strand_id
1 'polypeptide(L)'
;MSDAAAAQAAVESADQAARSLHHRLMASGHERPEGHTCPICFDLIELPMGQHSKINVCCMKSVCDGCILAAHRRGMNDRCPFCRTPLPRDDASLLAMIQKRVNKGDAAVRKGDAEAFSFLGGKYFQGRLGLTKDVSRAIELWTEAAELGSIDAHYSLGDSYYYGEGVEKDKSRGIHHWQQAALEGDVESRHMLGAVEYNNGNYQLAVQHWMISAKMGFEKPLNAIKDMFKEGHATKAQYAEALLGYRDAAEEMRSPQREEAKRLGF
;
A
#
# COMPACT_ATOMS: atom_id res chain seq x y z
N MET A 1 -38.45 4.83 -27.30
CA MET A 1 -36.98 4.70 -27.44
C MET A 1 -36.65 3.27 -27.08
N SER A 2 -36.01 2.51 -27.97
CA SER A 2 -35.82 1.07 -27.79
C SER A 2 -34.75 0.75 -26.75
N ASP A 3 -34.88 -0.37 -26.04
CA ASP A 3 -33.89 -0.87 -25.07
C ASP A 3 -32.48 -1.00 -25.67
N ALA A 4 -32.38 -1.22 -26.98
CA ALA A 4 -31.11 -1.27 -27.70
C ALA A 4 -30.35 0.07 -27.71
N ALA A 5 -31.06 1.20 -27.84
CA ALA A 5 -30.44 2.52 -27.83
C ALA A 5 -29.95 2.90 -26.42
N ALA A 6 -30.67 2.49 -25.38
CA ALA A 6 -30.26 2.68 -23.98
C ALA A 6 -29.06 1.80 -23.61
N ALA A 7 -29.04 0.54 -24.07
CA ALA A 7 -27.90 -0.36 -23.87
C ALA A 7 -26.63 0.15 -24.57
N GLN A 8 -26.77 0.66 -25.80
CA GLN A 8 -25.64 1.21 -26.56
C GLN A 8 -25.08 2.50 -25.92
N ALA A 9 -25.94 3.40 -25.45
CA ALA A 9 -25.53 4.58 -24.70
C ALA A 9 -24.82 4.24 -23.37
N ALA A 10 -25.23 3.17 -22.69
CA ALA A 10 -24.57 2.69 -21.48
C ALA A 10 -23.17 2.12 -21.75
N VAL A 11 -23.00 1.39 -22.86
CA VAL A 11 -21.69 0.88 -23.30
C VAL A 11 -20.75 2.02 -23.66
N GLU A 12 -21.22 3.02 -24.41
CA GLU A 12 -20.42 4.19 -24.78
C GLU A 12 -20.01 5.02 -23.54
N SER A 13 -20.91 5.17 -22.57
CA SER A 13 -20.61 5.84 -21.30
C SER A 13 -19.57 5.10 -20.46
N ALA A 14 -19.67 3.77 -20.38
CA ALA A 14 -18.71 2.93 -19.65
C ALA A 14 -17.32 2.97 -20.31
N ASP A 15 -17.26 2.93 -21.64
CA ASP A 15 -16.02 3.03 -22.42
C ASP A 15 -15.35 4.40 -22.23
N GLN A 16 -16.13 5.48 -22.21
CA GLN A 16 -15.62 6.82 -21.91
C GLN A 16 -15.10 6.95 -20.47
N ALA A 17 -15.79 6.36 -19.49
CA ALA A 17 -15.35 6.32 -18.10
C ALA A 17 -14.04 5.51 -17.93
N ALA A 18 -13.92 4.37 -18.62
CA ALA A 18 -12.71 3.55 -18.61
C ALA A 18 -11.51 4.29 -19.20
N ARG A 19 -11.68 4.98 -20.33
CA ARG A 19 -10.64 5.84 -20.93
C ARG A 19 -10.23 6.99 -20.01
N SER A 20 -11.20 7.63 -19.37
CA SER A 20 -10.94 8.69 -18.38
C SER A 20 -10.14 8.16 -17.19
N LEU A 21 -10.49 6.99 -16.66
CA LEU A 21 -9.78 6.36 -15.55
C LEU A 21 -8.36 5.95 -15.94
N HIS A 22 -8.18 5.35 -17.12
CA HIS A 22 -6.85 5.01 -17.62
C HIS A 22 -5.95 6.24 -17.73
N HIS A 23 -6.45 7.34 -18.30
CA HIS A 23 -5.71 8.60 -18.39
C HIS A 23 -5.34 9.12 -16.99
N ARG A 24 -6.29 9.10 -16.04
CA ARG A 24 -6.05 9.51 -14.65
C ARG A 24 -4.97 8.65 -13.99
N LEU A 25 -5.02 7.33 -14.16
CA LEU A 25 -3.99 6.43 -13.63
C LEU A 25 -2.63 6.83 -14.19
N MET A 26 -2.48 6.99 -15.50
CA MET A 26 -1.19 7.37 -16.09
C MET A 26 -0.72 8.77 -15.68
N ALA A 27 -1.61 9.69 -15.32
CA ALA A 27 -1.29 11.06 -14.94
C ALA A 27 -1.18 11.30 -13.41
N SER A 28 -1.46 10.31 -12.56
CA SER A 28 -1.52 10.49 -11.08
C SER A 28 -0.91 9.30 -10.34
N GLY A 29 -0.62 9.46 -9.05
CA GLY A 29 0.03 8.42 -8.24
C GLY A 29 1.49 8.18 -8.59
N HIS A 30 2.23 9.24 -8.91
CA HIS A 30 3.67 9.21 -9.20
C HIS A 30 4.52 9.57 -7.96
N GLU A 31 3.87 9.94 -6.86
CA GLU A 31 4.50 10.34 -5.61
C GLU A 31 4.08 9.40 -4.48
N ARG A 32 4.97 9.16 -3.52
CA ARG A 32 4.70 8.30 -2.37
C ARG A 32 3.75 9.01 -1.41
N PRO A 33 2.72 8.32 -0.86
CA PRO A 33 1.84 8.88 0.17
C PRO A 33 2.60 9.47 1.37
N GLU A 34 2.06 10.52 1.98
CA GLU A 34 2.63 11.16 3.19
C GLU A 34 2.95 10.16 4.31
N GLY A 35 2.11 9.12 4.46
CA GLY A 35 2.27 8.05 5.45
C GLY A 35 3.53 7.20 5.27
N HIS A 36 4.22 7.34 4.13
CA HIS A 36 5.44 6.60 3.82
C HIS A 36 6.72 7.29 4.30
N THR A 37 6.62 8.48 4.90
CA THR A 37 7.74 9.16 5.54
C THR A 37 7.86 8.77 7.01
N CYS A 38 9.09 8.61 7.50
CA CYS A 38 9.30 8.41 8.93
C CYS A 38 9.03 9.72 9.68
N PRO A 39 8.17 9.76 10.71
CA PRO A 39 7.81 11.01 11.37
C PRO A 39 8.92 11.58 12.28
N ILE A 40 10.07 10.90 12.37
CA ILE A 40 11.23 11.33 13.18
C ILE A 40 12.32 11.93 12.30
N CYS A 41 12.68 11.26 11.19
CA CYS A 41 13.72 11.76 10.28
C CYS A 41 13.16 12.48 9.05
N PHE A 42 11.84 12.41 8.81
CA PHE A 42 11.11 12.98 7.67
C PHE A 42 11.48 12.40 6.29
N ASP A 43 12.45 11.49 6.23
CA ASP A 43 12.80 10.78 5.00
C ASP A 43 11.80 9.67 4.66
N LEU A 44 11.59 9.43 3.36
CA LEU A 44 10.83 8.29 2.84
C LEU A 44 11.41 6.97 3.37
N ILE A 45 10.54 6.04 3.79
CA ILE A 45 10.93 4.71 4.28
C ILE A 45 11.10 3.77 3.07
N GLU A 46 12.18 3.01 3.09
CA GLU A 46 12.50 1.97 2.10
C GLU A 46 11.34 0.98 1.90
N LEU A 47 11.23 0.45 0.68
CA LEU A 47 10.20 -0.50 0.28
C LEU A 47 10.71 -1.95 0.25
N PRO A 48 9.90 -2.94 0.67
CA PRO A 48 8.57 -2.81 1.28
C PRO A 48 8.62 -2.25 2.70
N MET A 49 7.76 -1.29 3.04
CA MET A 49 7.85 -0.58 4.33
C MET A 49 7.73 -1.47 5.56
N GLY A 50 6.96 -2.56 5.48
CA GLY A 50 6.83 -3.51 6.58
C GLY A 50 8.13 -4.26 6.94
N GLN A 51 9.16 -4.19 6.09
CA GLN A 51 10.49 -4.75 6.34
C GLN A 51 11.50 -3.72 6.88
N HIS A 52 11.16 -2.44 6.86
CA HIS A 52 12.07 -1.33 7.17
C HIS A 52 11.49 -0.36 8.21
N SER A 53 10.32 -0.69 8.77
CA SER A 53 9.63 0.13 9.76
C SER A 53 8.67 -0.68 10.61
N LYS A 54 8.28 -0.10 11.75
CA LYS A 54 7.26 -0.67 12.65
C LYS A 54 6.13 0.35 12.84
N ILE A 55 4.89 -0.10 12.61
CA ILE A 55 3.69 0.67 12.92
C ILE A 55 3.51 0.72 14.44
N ASN A 56 3.46 1.92 14.99
CA ASN A 56 3.24 2.13 16.40
C ASN A 56 1.75 2.34 16.68
N VAL A 57 1.10 1.36 17.31
CA VAL A 57 -0.35 1.40 17.57
C VAL A 57 -0.80 2.56 18.47
N CYS A 58 0.13 3.20 19.20
CA CYS A 58 -0.18 4.40 19.97
C CYS A 58 -0.54 5.61 19.11
N CYS A 59 -0.17 5.63 17.83
CA CYS A 59 -0.30 6.81 16.96
C CYS A 59 -0.57 6.46 15.48
N MET A 60 -0.58 5.17 15.13
CA MET A 60 -0.66 4.68 13.75
C MET A 60 0.41 5.28 12.82
N LYS A 61 1.60 5.53 13.36
CA LYS A 61 2.76 5.98 12.57
C LYS A 61 3.78 4.88 12.40
N SER A 62 4.25 4.72 11.18
CA SER A 62 5.39 3.88 10.82
C SER A 62 6.67 4.62 11.13
N VAL A 63 7.47 4.09 12.06
CA VAL A 63 8.79 4.62 12.36
C VAL A 63 9.83 3.70 11.75
N CYS A 64 10.77 4.24 10.99
CA CYS A 64 11.81 3.44 10.35
C CYS A 64 12.73 2.80 11.38
N ASP A 65 13.26 1.62 11.04
CA ASP A 65 14.09 0.82 11.95
C ASP A 65 15.33 1.57 12.44
N GLY A 66 15.91 2.44 11.61
CA GLY A 66 17.02 3.33 12.03
C GLY A 66 16.64 4.28 13.16
N CYS A 67 15.46 4.91 13.09
CA CYS A 67 14.98 5.79 14.16
C CYS A 67 14.58 5.02 15.42
N ILE A 68 14.05 3.80 15.28
CA ILE A 68 13.73 2.94 16.43
C ILE A 68 15.03 2.50 17.13
N LEU A 69 16.03 2.04 16.37
CA LEU A 69 17.35 1.67 16.91
C LEU A 69 17.99 2.86 17.66
N ALA A 70 17.97 4.04 17.06
CA ALA A 70 18.49 5.26 17.69
C ALA A 70 17.74 5.59 18.99
N ALA A 71 16.43 5.32 19.06
CA ALA A 71 15.64 5.53 20.27
C ALA A 71 16.00 4.52 21.37
N HIS A 72 16.15 3.23 21.03
CA HIS A 72 16.56 2.19 21.97
C HIS A 72 17.93 2.48 22.61
N ARG A 73 18.88 2.99 21.82
CA ARG A 73 20.21 3.42 22.32
C ARG A 73 20.14 4.56 23.33
N ARG A 74 19.06 5.34 23.32
CA ARG A 74 18.78 6.41 24.29
C ARG A 74 17.93 5.92 25.46
N GLY A 75 17.75 4.60 25.61
CA GLY A 75 16.98 3.98 26.69
C GLY A 75 15.46 3.97 26.49
N MET A 76 14.95 4.32 25.30
CA MET A 76 13.50 4.29 25.01
C MET A 76 13.03 2.92 24.53
N ASN A 77 13.17 1.90 25.36
CA ASN A 77 12.83 0.52 24.98
C ASN A 77 11.35 0.17 25.22
N ASP A 78 10.67 0.90 26.12
CA ASP A 78 9.31 0.62 26.57
C ASP A 78 8.29 1.68 26.11
N ARG A 79 8.71 2.59 25.23
CA ARG A 79 7.92 3.74 24.78
C ARG A 79 8.03 3.91 23.28
N CYS A 80 6.94 4.33 22.66
CA CYS A 80 6.95 4.68 21.24
C CYS A 80 7.99 5.78 20.98
N PRO A 81 8.93 5.59 20.03
CA PRO A 81 9.95 6.58 19.69
C PRO A 81 9.38 7.95 19.26
N PHE A 82 8.19 7.94 18.68
CA PHE A 82 7.49 9.13 18.22
C PHE A 82 6.60 9.75 19.32
N CYS A 83 5.53 9.06 19.70
CA CYS A 83 4.48 9.61 20.57
C CYS A 83 4.79 9.53 22.09
N ARG A 84 5.87 8.82 22.48
CA ARG A 84 6.30 8.56 23.88
C ARG A 84 5.31 7.81 24.77
N THR A 85 4.16 7.41 24.24
CA THR A 85 3.20 6.52 24.91
C THR A 85 3.89 5.18 25.20
N PRO A 86 3.70 4.59 26.40
CA PRO A 86 4.20 3.26 26.70
C PRO A 86 3.76 2.24 25.64
N LEU A 87 4.68 1.37 25.24
CA LEU A 87 4.38 0.27 24.33
C LEU A 87 3.59 -0.82 25.08
N PRO A 88 2.60 -1.47 24.41
CA PRO A 88 1.89 -2.59 25.01
C PRO A 88 2.86 -3.74 25.28
N ARG A 89 2.69 -4.41 26.42
CA ARG A 89 3.56 -5.53 26.87
C ARG A 89 3.10 -6.88 26.36
N ASP A 90 1.86 -6.96 25.91
CA ASP A 90 1.22 -8.19 25.43
C ASP A 90 0.18 -7.87 24.33
N ASP A 91 -0.23 -8.93 23.64
CA ASP A 91 -1.19 -8.87 22.55
C ASP A 91 -2.55 -8.31 22.97
N ALA A 92 -3.01 -8.61 24.18
CA ALA A 92 -4.30 -8.15 24.70
C ALA A 92 -4.31 -6.62 24.89
N SER A 93 -3.23 -6.07 25.46
CA SER A 93 -3.03 -4.63 25.64
C SER A 93 -2.90 -3.93 24.28
N LEU A 94 -2.18 -4.55 23.34
CA LEU A 94 -2.03 -4.03 21.98
C LEU A 94 -3.39 -3.98 21.26
N LEU A 95 -4.17 -5.05 21.34
CA LEU A 95 -5.52 -5.13 20.78
C LEU A 95 -6.46 -4.08 21.40
N ALA A 96 -6.43 -3.94 22.73
CA ALA A 96 -7.24 -2.93 23.43
C ALA A 96 -6.91 -1.50 22.98
N MET A 97 -5.62 -1.20 22.72
CA MET A 97 -5.21 0.09 22.18
C MET A 97 -5.77 0.34 20.77
N ILE A 98 -5.78 -0.68 19.91
CA ILE A 98 -6.33 -0.56 18.54
C ILE A 98 -7.85 -0.40 18.59
N GLN A 99 -8.54 -1.24 19.36
CA GLN A 99 -10.00 -1.16 19.52
C GLN A 99 -10.43 0.19 20.07
N LYS A 100 -9.66 0.77 21.01
CA LYS A 100 -9.93 2.13 21.50
C LYS A 100 -9.83 3.20 20.41
N ARG A 101 -9.02 2.99 19.37
CA ARG A 101 -8.93 3.92 18.22
C ARG A 101 -10.13 3.75 17.30
N VAL A 102 -10.45 2.50 16.97
CA VAL A 102 -11.60 2.13 16.14
C VAL A 102 -12.93 2.57 16.76
N ASN A 103 -13.06 2.53 18.08
CA ASN A 103 -14.30 2.87 18.80
C ASN A 103 -14.47 4.37 19.12
N LYS A 104 -13.51 5.24 18.79
CA LYS A 104 -13.63 6.68 19.07
C LYS A 104 -14.49 7.37 18.00
N GLY A 105 -15.73 7.68 18.35
CA GLY A 105 -16.73 8.26 17.45
C GLY A 105 -16.63 9.78 17.17
N ASP A 106 -15.44 10.39 17.17
CA ASP A 106 -15.31 11.83 16.85
C ASP A 106 -14.86 12.03 15.39
N ALA A 107 -15.71 12.70 14.60
CA ALA A 107 -15.55 12.96 13.17
C ALA A 107 -14.26 13.73 12.76
N ALA A 108 -13.47 14.22 13.72
CA ALA A 108 -12.28 15.05 13.49
C ALA A 108 -10.97 14.27 13.28
N VAL A 109 -10.93 12.94 13.47
CA VAL A 109 -9.70 12.12 13.39
C VAL A 109 -9.68 11.16 12.18
N ARG A 110 -10.36 11.54 11.09
CA ARG A 110 -10.70 10.65 9.96
C ARG A 110 -9.53 9.85 9.34
N LYS A 111 -8.35 10.44 9.11
CA LYS A 111 -7.20 9.75 8.47
C LYS A 111 -6.40 8.88 9.47
N GLY A 112 -6.30 9.30 10.73
CA GLY A 112 -5.60 8.54 11.77
C GLY A 112 -6.39 7.32 12.25
N ASP A 113 -7.71 7.38 12.12
CA ASP A 113 -8.60 6.26 12.43
C ASP A 113 -8.65 5.25 11.27
N ALA A 114 -8.66 5.70 10.01
CA ALA A 114 -8.64 4.82 8.83
C ALA A 114 -7.52 3.75 8.90
N GLU A 115 -6.31 4.14 9.28
CA GLU A 115 -5.18 3.20 9.45
C GLU A 115 -5.37 2.25 10.64
N ALA A 116 -6.06 2.67 11.70
CA ALA A 116 -6.39 1.77 12.81
C ALA A 116 -7.42 0.70 12.40
N PHE A 117 -8.44 1.09 11.61
CA PHE A 117 -9.39 0.15 11.01
C PHE A 117 -8.67 -0.84 10.09
N SER A 118 -7.82 -0.33 9.19
CA SER A 118 -7.05 -1.18 8.27
C SER A 118 -6.14 -2.17 9.01
N PHE A 119 -5.40 -1.67 10.01
CA PHE A 119 -4.53 -2.49 10.83
C PHE A 119 -5.32 -3.57 11.58
N LEU A 120 -6.47 -3.22 12.18
CA LEU A 120 -7.33 -4.19 12.87
C LEU A 120 -7.88 -5.24 11.91
N GLY A 121 -8.31 -4.83 10.71
CA GLY A 121 -8.76 -5.74 9.65
C GLY A 121 -7.69 -6.78 9.33
N GLY A 122 -6.44 -6.35 9.16
CA GLY A 122 -5.30 -7.26 8.96
C GLY A 122 -5.07 -8.24 10.12
N LYS A 123 -5.36 -7.85 11.37
CA LYS A 123 -5.24 -8.77 12.52
C LYS A 123 -6.34 -9.82 12.56
N TYR A 124 -7.58 -9.46 12.22
CA TYR A 124 -8.67 -10.43 12.04
C TYR A 124 -8.38 -11.38 10.88
N PHE A 125 -7.90 -10.86 9.75
CA PHE A 125 -7.56 -11.66 8.58
C PHE A 125 -6.49 -12.73 8.88
N GLN A 126 -5.51 -12.39 9.72
CA GLN A 126 -4.40 -13.27 10.08
C GLN A 126 -4.66 -14.12 11.33
N GLY A 127 -5.73 -13.85 12.10
CA GLY A 127 -5.97 -14.48 13.40
C GLY A 127 -4.85 -14.18 14.41
N ARG A 128 -4.43 -12.91 14.51
CA ARG A 128 -3.33 -12.47 15.40
C ARG A 128 -3.86 -11.68 16.59
N LEU A 129 -3.01 -11.46 17.60
CA LEU A 129 -3.35 -10.75 18.83
C LEU A 129 -4.41 -11.45 19.70
N GLY A 130 -4.42 -12.78 19.67
CA GLY A 130 -5.44 -13.60 20.34
C GLY A 130 -6.82 -13.58 19.67
N LEU A 131 -6.96 -12.96 18.48
CA LEU A 131 -8.18 -13.01 17.69
C LEU A 131 -8.28 -14.34 16.94
N THR A 132 -9.51 -14.88 16.86
CA THR A 132 -9.81 -15.94 15.89
C THR A 132 -9.79 -15.34 14.49
N LYS A 133 -9.25 -16.07 13.51
CA LYS A 133 -9.25 -15.63 12.12
C LYS A 133 -10.69 -15.42 11.65
N ASP A 134 -10.99 -14.21 11.18
CA ASP A 134 -12.31 -13.80 10.70
C ASP A 134 -12.14 -12.89 9.48
N VAL A 135 -12.28 -13.46 8.28
CA VAL A 135 -12.07 -12.72 7.03
C VAL A 135 -13.24 -11.79 6.74
N SER A 136 -14.48 -12.18 7.06
CA SER A 136 -15.65 -11.32 6.87
C SER A 136 -15.51 -10.04 7.68
N ARG A 137 -15.10 -10.16 8.95
CA ARG A 137 -14.83 -8.98 9.79
C ARG A 137 -13.67 -8.14 9.27
N ALA A 138 -12.63 -8.76 8.71
CA ALA A 138 -11.53 -8.03 8.09
C ALA A 138 -12.00 -7.18 6.89
N ILE A 139 -12.85 -7.73 6.03
CA ILE A 139 -13.41 -7.04 4.86
C ILE A 139 -14.29 -5.87 5.25
N GLU A 140 -15.12 -6.02 6.28
CA GLU A 140 -15.92 -4.92 6.83
C GLU A 140 -15.03 -3.76 7.29
N LEU A 141 -14.01 -4.07 8.10
CA LEU A 141 -13.08 -3.07 8.64
C LEU A 141 -12.25 -2.40 7.54
N TRP A 142 -11.81 -3.14 6.52
CA TRP A 142 -11.12 -2.56 5.38
C TRP A 142 -12.03 -1.72 4.50
N THR A 143 -13.30 -2.10 4.35
CA THR A 143 -14.29 -1.30 3.62
C THR A 143 -14.48 0.06 4.30
N GLU A 144 -14.68 0.06 5.62
CA GLU A 144 -14.79 1.29 6.41
C GLU A 144 -13.49 2.11 6.35
N ALA A 145 -12.33 1.47 6.50
CA ALA A 145 -11.04 2.15 6.36
C ALA A 145 -10.85 2.81 4.99
N ALA A 146 -11.25 2.12 3.91
CA ALA A 146 -11.18 2.62 2.55
C ALA A 146 -12.10 3.85 2.35
N GLU A 147 -13.32 3.83 2.87
CA GLU A 147 -14.24 4.99 2.86
C GLU A 147 -13.68 6.20 3.63
N LEU A 148 -12.88 5.94 4.66
CA LEU A 148 -12.16 6.96 5.41
C LEU A 148 -10.88 7.45 4.70
N GLY A 149 -10.44 6.76 3.64
CA GLY A 149 -9.29 7.11 2.81
C GLY A 149 -8.00 6.35 3.12
N SER A 150 -8.08 5.13 3.67
CA SER A 150 -6.90 4.27 3.85
C SER A 150 -6.51 3.59 2.53
N ILE A 151 -5.29 3.89 2.09
CA ILE A 151 -4.67 3.32 0.89
C ILE A 151 -4.40 1.82 1.10
N ASP A 152 -3.86 1.44 2.27
CA ASP A 152 -3.57 0.05 2.63
C ASP A 152 -4.84 -0.82 2.66
N ALA A 153 -5.97 -0.23 3.05
CA ALA A 153 -7.25 -0.93 3.03
C ALA A 153 -7.75 -1.18 1.61
N HIS A 154 -7.61 -0.21 0.70
CA HIS A 154 -7.87 -0.42 -0.72
C HIS A 154 -6.96 -1.52 -1.30
N TYR A 155 -5.67 -1.53 -0.99
CA TYR A 155 -4.78 -2.60 -1.42
C TYR A 155 -5.25 -3.98 -0.90
N SER A 156 -5.57 -4.08 0.39
CA SER A 156 -6.02 -5.32 1.03
C SER A 156 -7.35 -5.85 0.48
N LEU A 157 -8.31 -4.96 0.19
CA LEU A 157 -9.56 -5.31 -0.49
C LEU A 157 -9.30 -5.77 -1.93
N GLY A 158 -8.37 -5.09 -2.62
CA GLY A 158 -7.92 -5.45 -3.96
C GLY A 158 -7.45 -6.90 -4.03
N ASP A 159 -6.51 -7.26 -3.16
CA ASP A 159 -5.99 -8.63 -3.04
C ASP A 159 -7.10 -9.62 -2.71
N SER A 160 -7.92 -9.31 -1.70
CA SER A 160 -8.96 -10.22 -1.20
C SER A 160 -9.99 -10.56 -2.28
N TYR A 161 -10.54 -9.56 -2.99
CA TYR A 161 -11.52 -9.79 -4.05
C TYR A 161 -10.89 -10.41 -5.31
N TYR A 162 -9.67 -10.01 -5.68
CA TYR A 162 -9.02 -10.52 -6.88
C TYR A 162 -8.68 -12.00 -6.77
N TYR A 163 -8.20 -12.45 -5.61
CA TYR A 163 -7.84 -13.84 -5.37
C TYR A 163 -8.99 -14.68 -4.78
N GLY A 164 -10.02 -14.05 -4.21
CA GLY A 164 -11.13 -14.73 -3.54
C GLY A 164 -10.76 -15.22 -2.14
N GLU A 165 -9.90 -14.50 -1.42
CA GLU A 165 -9.47 -14.88 -0.08
C GLU A 165 -10.54 -14.52 0.95
N GLY A 166 -11.38 -15.50 1.29
CA GLY A 166 -12.46 -15.36 2.28
C GLY A 166 -13.64 -14.48 1.85
N VAL A 167 -13.69 -14.11 0.57
CA VAL A 167 -14.84 -13.50 -0.12
C VAL A 167 -15.04 -14.20 -1.46
N GLU A 168 -16.24 -14.06 -2.04
CA GLU A 168 -16.45 -14.47 -3.42
C GLU A 168 -15.49 -13.72 -4.34
N LYS A 169 -14.82 -14.46 -5.23
CA LYS A 169 -13.83 -13.91 -6.13
C LYS A 169 -14.50 -12.96 -7.12
N ASP A 170 -14.06 -11.70 -7.10
CA ASP A 170 -14.50 -10.65 -8.00
C ASP A 170 -13.27 -9.85 -8.46
N LYS A 171 -12.68 -10.28 -9.58
CA LYS A 171 -11.48 -9.64 -10.14
C LYS A 171 -11.73 -8.17 -10.48
N SER A 172 -12.90 -7.82 -11.02
CA SER A 172 -13.26 -6.45 -11.37
C SER A 172 -13.26 -5.54 -10.15
N ARG A 173 -13.86 -5.99 -9.05
CA ARG A 173 -13.89 -5.25 -7.78
C ARG A 173 -12.51 -5.16 -7.15
N GLY A 174 -11.71 -6.23 -7.22
CA GLY A 174 -10.33 -6.22 -6.77
C GLY A 174 -9.47 -5.20 -7.52
N ILE A 175 -9.53 -5.23 -8.86
CA ILE A 175 -8.86 -4.26 -9.73
C ILE A 175 -9.31 -2.83 -9.42
N HIS A 176 -10.61 -2.61 -9.20
CA HIS A 176 -11.14 -1.29 -8.86
C HIS A 176 -10.50 -0.72 -7.58
N HIS A 177 -10.35 -1.53 -6.53
CA HIS A 177 -9.70 -1.09 -5.30
C HIS A 177 -8.20 -0.81 -5.49
N TRP A 178 -7.48 -1.66 -6.22
CA TRP A 178 -6.08 -1.36 -6.60
C TRP A 178 -5.96 -0.08 -7.44
N GLN A 179 -6.92 0.22 -8.31
CA GLN A 179 -6.94 1.49 -9.05
C GLN A 179 -7.09 2.70 -8.12
N GLN A 180 -7.93 2.63 -7.08
CA GLN A 180 -8.04 3.73 -6.11
C GLN A 180 -6.72 3.94 -5.35
N ALA A 181 -6.12 2.87 -4.82
CA ALA A 181 -4.84 2.96 -4.13
C ALA A 181 -3.70 3.45 -5.04
N ALA A 182 -3.65 2.97 -6.28
CA ALA A 182 -2.64 3.37 -7.27
C ALA A 182 -2.75 4.84 -7.68
N LEU A 183 -3.96 5.43 -7.69
CA LEU A 183 -4.16 6.86 -7.92
C LEU A 183 -3.57 7.71 -6.79
N GLU A 184 -3.55 7.19 -5.58
CA GLU A 184 -2.95 7.83 -4.40
C GLU A 184 -1.47 7.48 -4.19
N GLY A 185 -0.86 6.73 -5.11
CA GLY A 185 0.58 6.44 -5.10
C GLY A 185 0.97 5.15 -4.38
N ASP A 186 0.04 4.21 -4.17
CA ASP A 186 0.42 2.87 -3.74
C ASP A 186 1.18 2.12 -4.83
N VAL A 187 2.42 1.76 -4.52
CA VAL A 187 3.35 1.06 -5.40
C VAL A 187 2.97 -0.41 -5.58
N GLU A 188 2.38 -1.04 -4.56
CA GLU A 188 2.00 -2.46 -4.60
C GLU A 188 0.76 -2.63 -5.48
N SER A 189 -0.29 -1.84 -5.25
CA SER A 189 -1.45 -1.79 -6.16
C SER A 189 -1.05 -1.45 -7.58
N ARG A 190 -0.12 -0.50 -7.79
CA ARG A 190 0.40 -0.19 -9.13
C ARG A 190 1.09 -1.38 -9.79
N HIS A 191 1.85 -2.15 -9.02
CA HIS A 191 2.49 -3.38 -9.50
C HIS A 191 1.46 -4.43 -9.89
N MET A 192 0.40 -4.59 -9.07
CA MET A 192 -0.70 -5.53 -9.33
C MET A 192 -1.46 -5.18 -10.61
N LEU A 193 -1.72 -3.88 -10.87
CA LEU A 193 -2.31 -3.45 -12.14
C LEU A 193 -1.40 -3.79 -13.33
N GLY A 194 -0.09 -3.56 -13.23
CA GLY A 194 0.85 -3.96 -14.27
C GLY A 194 0.84 -5.47 -14.54
N ALA A 195 0.71 -6.29 -13.49
CA ALA A 195 0.60 -7.75 -13.63
C ALA A 195 -0.72 -8.17 -14.30
N VAL A 196 -1.83 -7.50 -13.99
CA VAL A 196 -3.11 -7.73 -14.68
C VAL A 196 -2.99 -7.43 -16.17
N GLU A 197 -2.39 -6.30 -16.52
CA GLU A 197 -2.22 -5.88 -17.92
C GLU A 197 -1.27 -6.81 -18.68
N TYR A 198 -0.19 -7.27 -18.03
CA TYR A 198 0.70 -8.27 -18.61
C TYR A 198 -0.05 -9.57 -18.93
N ASN A 199 -0.84 -10.08 -17.99
CA ASN A 199 -1.62 -11.31 -18.17
C ASN A 199 -2.69 -11.18 -19.26
N ASN A 200 -3.18 -9.96 -19.52
CA ASN A 200 -4.10 -9.66 -20.61
C ASN A 200 -3.41 -9.45 -21.96
N GLY A 201 -2.07 -9.51 -22.02
CA GLY A 201 -1.27 -9.26 -23.22
C GLY A 201 -1.04 -7.77 -23.53
N ASN A 202 -1.46 -6.88 -22.63
CA ASN A 202 -1.31 -5.42 -22.76
C ASN A 202 0.08 -4.97 -22.29
N TYR A 203 1.13 -5.50 -22.92
CA TYR A 203 2.51 -5.34 -22.46
C TYR A 203 2.98 -3.89 -22.34
N GLN A 204 2.60 -3.02 -23.28
CA GLN A 204 2.98 -1.60 -23.21
C GLN A 204 2.39 -0.93 -21.96
N LEU A 205 1.15 -1.26 -21.61
CA LEU A 205 0.48 -0.73 -20.44
C LEU A 205 1.05 -1.33 -19.14
N ALA A 206 1.38 -2.62 -19.14
CA ALA A 206 2.07 -3.27 -18.04
C ALA A 206 3.40 -2.55 -17.71
N VAL A 207 4.21 -2.26 -18.73
CA VAL A 207 5.46 -1.51 -18.57
C VAL A 207 5.20 -0.11 -18.00
N GLN A 208 4.18 0.61 -18.45
CA GLN A 208 3.86 1.95 -17.91
C GLN A 208 3.53 1.89 -16.41
N HIS A 209 2.68 0.94 -15.99
CA HIS A 209 2.37 0.74 -14.57
C HIS A 209 3.62 0.40 -13.75
N TRP A 210 4.44 -0.53 -14.24
CA TRP A 210 5.65 -0.94 -13.54
C TRP A 210 6.73 0.14 -13.53
N MET A 211 6.83 0.99 -14.56
CA MET A 211 7.79 2.09 -14.58
C MET A 211 7.48 3.10 -13.48
N ILE A 212 6.20 3.43 -13.29
CA ILE A 212 5.78 4.36 -12.23
C ILE A 212 6.12 3.77 -10.85
N SER A 213 5.77 2.50 -10.62
CA SER A 213 6.06 1.82 -9.34
C SER A 213 7.59 1.67 -9.08
N ALA A 214 8.37 1.33 -10.11
CA ALA A 214 9.83 1.21 -10.01
C ALA A 214 10.51 2.55 -9.70
N LYS A 215 10.06 3.64 -10.35
CA LYS A 215 10.56 5.01 -10.10
C LYS A 215 10.27 5.51 -8.68
N MET A 216 9.34 4.88 -7.98
CA MET A 216 9.04 5.15 -6.58
C MET A 216 9.84 4.25 -5.62
N GLY A 217 10.82 3.50 -6.13
CA GLY A 217 11.73 2.68 -5.34
C GLY A 217 11.24 1.25 -5.09
N PHE A 218 10.21 0.75 -5.79
CA PHE A 218 9.76 -0.63 -5.64
C PHE A 218 10.49 -1.60 -6.57
N GLU A 219 11.24 -2.56 -6.01
CA GLU A 219 12.12 -3.44 -6.78
C GLU A 219 11.37 -4.46 -7.65
N LYS A 220 10.23 -5.01 -7.17
CA LYS A 220 9.48 -6.04 -7.91
C LYS A 220 9.11 -5.60 -9.34
N PRO A 221 8.51 -4.41 -9.57
CA PRO A 221 8.25 -3.92 -10.92
C PRO A 221 9.51 -3.74 -11.78
N LEU A 222 10.65 -3.33 -11.20
CA LEU A 222 11.91 -3.21 -11.94
C LEU A 222 12.36 -4.58 -12.48
N ASN A 223 12.28 -5.62 -11.64
CA ASN A 223 12.58 -7.00 -12.07
C ASN A 223 11.58 -7.49 -13.14
N ALA A 224 10.31 -7.13 -13.01
CA ALA A 224 9.30 -7.47 -14.02
C ALA A 224 9.58 -6.80 -15.38
N ILE A 225 9.98 -5.52 -15.41
CA ILE A 225 10.40 -4.83 -16.64
C ILE A 225 11.66 -5.46 -17.23
N LYS A 226 12.62 -5.87 -16.39
CA LYS A 226 13.83 -6.58 -16.82
C LYS A 226 13.47 -7.89 -17.53
N ASP A 227 12.50 -8.64 -17.00
CA ASP A 227 12.07 -9.89 -17.61
C ASP A 227 11.30 -9.64 -18.92
N MET A 228 10.42 -8.64 -18.97
CA MET A 228 9.79 -8.21 -20.22
C MET A 228 10.80 -7.79 -21.29
N PHE A 229 11.90 -7.15 -20.90
CA PHE A 229 12.97 -6.78 -21.84
C PHE A 229 13.64 -8.03 -22.43
N LYS A 230 13.88 -9.08 -21.64
CA LYS A 230 14.42 -10.36 -22.14
C LYS A 230 13.45 -11.07 -23.09
N GLU A 231 12.15 -10.96 -22.82
CA GLU A 231 11.08 -11.53 -23.63
C GLU A 231 10.81 -10.74 -24.93
N GLY A 232 11.38 -9.54 -25.06
CA GLY A 232 11.16 -8.66 -26.21
C GLY A 232 9.88 -7.82 -26.12
N HIS A 233 9.21 -7.81 -24.96
CA HIS A 233 7.99 -7.03 -24.69
C HIS A 233 8.29 -5.62 -24.17
N ALA A 234 9.49 -5.36 -23.66
CA ALA A 234 9.97 -4.04 -23.27
C ALA A 234 11.26 -3.67 -24.04
N THR A 235 11.48 -2.37 -24.23
CA THR A 235 12.69 -1.86 -24.87
C THR A 235 13.84 -1.71 -23.88
N LYS A 236 15.09 -1.70 -24.38
CA LYS A 236 16.27 -1.38 -23.59
C LYS A 236 16.18 -0.01 -22.93
N ALA A 237 15.58 0.97 -23.61
CA ALA A 237 15.39 2.32 -23.09
C ALA A 237 14.45 2.32 -21.88
N GLN A 238 13.30 1.64 -21.97
CA GLN A 238 12.35 1.53 -20.84
C GLN A 238 12.98 0.87 -19.62
N TYR A 239 13.74 -0.22 -19.80
CA TYR A 239 14.44 -0.85 -18.69
C TYR A 239 15.51 0.05 -18.08
N ALA A 240 16.31 0.74 -18.90
CA ALA A 240 17.32 1.66 -18.42
C ALA A 240 16.72 2.84 -17.65
N GLU A 241 15.59 3.38 -18.12
CA GLU A 241 14.86 4.46 -17.45
C GLU A 241 14.27 4.00 -16.11
N ALA A 242 13.65 2.82 -16.06
CA ALA A 242 13.13 2.26 -14.82
C ALA A 242 14.25 2.02 -13.79
N LEU A 243 15.39 1.51 -14.24
CA LEU A 243 16.56 1.28 -13.39
C LEU A 243 17.15 2.58 -12.85
N LEU A 244 17.20 3.63 -13.66
CA LEU A 244 17.68 4.94 -13.23
C LEU A 244 16.76 5.52 -12.15
N GLY A 245 15.45 5.59 -12.40
CA GLY A 245 14.52 6.13 -11.43
C GLY A 245 14.44 5.32 -10.13
N TYR A 246 14.56 3.99 -10.22
CA TYR A 246 14.68 3.16 -9.02
C TYR A 246 15.91 3.52 -8.18
N ARG A 247 17.06 3.76 -8.83
CA ARG A 247 18.31 4.15 -8.13
C ARG A 247 18.19 5.52 -7.49
N ASP A 248 17.57 6.47 -8.19
CA ASP A 248 17.34 7.82 -7.67
C ASP A 248 16.47 7.75 -6.40
N ALA A 249 15.33 7.03 -6.46
CA ALA A 249 14.48 6.81 -5.30
C ALA A 249 15.19 6.05 -4.16
N ALA A 250 16.00 5.05 -4.48
CA ALA A 250 16.78 4.32 -3.47
C ALA A 250 17.80 5.21 -2.76
N GLU A 251 18.45 6.13 -3.47
CA GLU A 251 19.37 7.09 -2.87
C GLU A 251 18.63 8.13 -2.02
N GLU A 252 17.46 8.61 -2.45
CA GLU A 252 16.60 9.50 -1.65
C GLU A 252 16.15 8.85 -0.33
N MET A 253 15.92 7.53 -0.31
CA MET A 253 15.52 6.78 0.87
C MET A 253 16.71 6.38 1.78
N ARG A 254 17.94 6.65 1.37
CA ARG A 254 19.14 6.17 2.06
C ARG A 254 19.33 6.86 3.41
N SER A 255 19.58 6.08 4.45
CA SER A 255 19.84 6.59 5.79
C SER A 255 20.95 5.80 6.49
N PRO A 256 22.01 6.47 7.02
CA PRO A 256 23.06 5.79 7.77
C PRO A 256 22.56 4.97 8.96
N GLN A 257 21.50 5.45 9.63
CA GLN A 257 20.89 4.76 10.76
C GLN A 257 20.11 3.52 10.33
N ARG A 258 19.46 3.54 9.16
CA ARG A 258 18.76 2.37 8.60
C ARG A 258 19.75 1.32 8.13
N GLU A 259 20.83 1.74 7.48
CA GLU A 259 21.94 0.86 7.10
C GLU A 259 22.59 0.19 8.31
N GLU A 260 22.73 0.93 9.41
CA GLU A 260 23.20 0.37 10.67
C GLU A 260 22.22 -0.63 11.29
N ALA A 261 20.92 -0.29 11.33
CA ALA A 261 19.87 -1.21 11.81
C ALA A 261 19.87 -2.52 11.02
N LYS A 262 19.98 -2.44 9.69
CA LYS A 262 20.07 -3.59 8.79
C LYS A 262 21.30 -4.46 9.09
N ARG A 263 22.48 -3.86 9.29
CA ARG A 263 23.71 -4.58 9.66
C ARG A 263 23.59 -5.33 11.00
N LEU A 264 22.77 -4.82 11.91
CA LEU A 264 22.53 -5.43 13.22
C LEU A 264 21.39 -6.44 13.24
N GLY A 265 20.69 -6.65 12.11
CA GLY A 265 19.52 -7.54 12.04
C GLY A 265 18.33 -7.06 12.89
N PHE A 266 18.20 -5.74 13.05
CA PHE A 266 17.15 -5.09 13.83
C PHE A 266 15.80 -5.06 13.08
#